data_AF-A0A958IR45-F1
#
_entry.id   AF-A0A958IR45-F1
#
_cell.length_a   1.000
_cell.length_b   1.000
_cell.length_c   1.000
_cell.angle_alpha   90.00
_cell.angle_beta   90.00
_cell.angle_gamma   90.00
#
_symmetry.space_group_name_H-M   'P 1'
#
loop_
_entity.id
_entity.type
_entity.pdbx_description
1 polymer ?
#
loop_
_entity_poly.entity_id
_entity_poly.type
_entity_poly.pdbx_seq_one_letter_code
_entity_poly.pdbx_strand_id
1 'polypeptide(L)'
;MPLSPGSKDKPDLKQWCKMIEDAAGESLDALSWQTYEQIPVKPLYTSEDLAGLNHLNYTAGIPPFLRGPYATMYAMRPWTIRQYAG
;
A
#
# COMPACT_ATOMS: atom_id res chain seq x y z
N MET A 1 -20.46 3.06 -14.22
CA MET A 1 -20.82 4.18 -13.32
C MET A 1 -19.53 4.64 -12.65
N PRO A 2 -18.93 5.80 -13.02
CA PRO A 2 -17.70 6.27 -12.39
C PRO A 2 -18.05 7.13 -11.16
N LEU A 3 -17.37 6.90 -10.05
CA LEU A 3 -17.55 7.63 -8.79
C LEU A 3 -17.09 9.08 -8.96
N SER A 4 -17.96 10.02 -8.56
CA SER A 4 -17.71 11.47 -8.56
C SER A 4 -16.73 11.84 -7.43
N PRO A 5 -15.69 12.66 -7.66
CA PRO A 5 -14.70 12.97 -6.66
C PRO A 5 -15.24 14.05 -5.70
N GLY A 6 -15.85 13.66 -4.57
CA GLY A 6 -16.21 14.66 -3.56
C GLY A 6 -17.19 14.35 -2.42
N SER A 7 -17.54 13.10 -2.11
CA SER A 7 -18.34 12.83 -0.89
C SER A 7 -17.45 12.61 0.34
N LYS A 8 -17.77 13.31 1.43
CA LYS A 8 -17.11 13.23 2.75
C LYS A 8 -17.47 11.96 3.55
N ASP A 9 -18.05 10.95 2.90
CA ASP A 9 -18.41 9.68 3.52
C ASP A 9 -17.45 8.61 3.01
N LYS A 10 -16.47 8.25 3.84
CA LYS A 10 -15.57 7.13 3.53
C LYS A 10 -16.44 5.87 3.48
N PRO A 11 -16.48 5.13 2.37
CA PRO A 11 -17.27 3.91 2.31
C PRO A 11 -16.78 2.95 3.39
N ASP A 12 -17.72 2.35 4.10
CA ASP A 12 -17.46 1.45 5.22
C ASP A 12 -16.77 0.17 4.73
N LEU A 13 -15.99 -0.48 5.59
CA LEU A 13 -15.24 -1.70 5.28
C LEU A 13 -16.13 -2.79 4.66
N LYS A 14 -17.34 -2.94 5.21
CA LYS A 14 -18.35 -3.90 4.71
C LYS A 14 -18.83 -3.59 3.29
N GLN A 15 -18.90 -2.31 2.93
CA GLN A 15 -19.31 -1.89 1.59
C GLN A 15 -18.22 -2.23 0.58
N TRP A 16 -16.95 -2.01 0.92
CA TRP A 16 -15.82 -2.40 0.08
C TRP A 16 -15.72 -3.92 -0.09
N CYS A 17 -15.86 -4.69 0.99
CA CYS A 17 -15.89 -6.16 0.93
C CYS A 17 -16.98 -6.64 -0.04
N LYS A 18 -18.21 -6.11 0.10
CA LYS A 18 -19.33 -6.48 -0.77
C LYS A 18 -19.09 -6.12 -2.23
N MET A 19 -18.51 -4.95 -2.50
CA MET A 19 -18.16 -4.56 -3.87
C MET A 19 -17.12 -5.49 -4.50
N ILE A 20 -16.17 -5.99 -3.71
CA ILE A 20 -15.15 -6.93 -4.19
C ILE A 20 -15.78 -8.30 -4.45
N GLU A 21 -16.63 -8.79 -3.55
CA GLU A 21 -17.38 -10.05 -3.75
C GLU A 21 -18.29 -9.98 -4.98
N ASP A 22 -19.02 -8.86 -5.15
CA ASP A 22 -19.90 -8.63 -6.31
C ASP A 22 -19.11 -8.52 -7.62
N ALA A 23 -17.89 -7.96 -7.59
CA ALA A 23 -17.05 -7.79 -8.78
C ALA A 23 -16.25 -9.06 -9.14
N ALA A 24 -15.81 -9.83 -8.16
CA ALA A 24 -14.96 -11.00 -8.35
C ALA A 24 -15.75 -12.32 -8.43
N GLY A 25 -16.96 -12.36 -7.87
CA GLY A 25 -17.82 -13.56 -7.86
C GLY A 25 -17.35 -14.68 -6.91
N GLU A 26 -16.31 -14.43 -6.11
CA GLU A 26 -15.73 -15.36 -5.14
C GLU A 26 -15.54 -14.69 -3.77
N SER A 27 -15.29 -15.50 -2.72
CA SER A 27 -15.08 -14.98 -1.37
C SER A 27 -13.72 -14.30 -1.21
N LEU A 28 -13.62 -13.32 -0.31
CA LEU A 28 -12.38 -12.55 -0.06
C LEU A 28 -11.17 -13.42 0.27
N ASP A 29 -11.38 -14.56 0.93
CA ASP A 29 -10.33 -15.53 1.27
C ASP A 29 -9.80 -16.24 0.02
N ALA A 30 -10.68 -16.55 -0.94
CA ALA A 30 -10.28 -17.15 -2.22
C ALA A 30 -9.46 -16.16 -3.07
N LEU A 31 -9.72 -14.86 -2.94
CA LEU A 31 -8.95 -13.79 -3.60
C LEU A 31 -7.58 -13.52 -2.95
N SER A 32 -7.27 -14.12 -1.81
CA SER A 32 -5.97 -13.90 -1.16
C SER A 32 -4.84 -14.50 -2.01
N TRP A 33 -3.85 -13.67 -2.35
CA TRP A 33 -2.73 -14.11 -3.18
C TRP A 33 -1.57 -14.58 -2.31
N GLN A 34 -1.19 -15.85 -2.45
CA GLN A 34 0.02 -16.39 -1.85
C GLN A 34 1.24 -16.02 -2.70
N THR A 35 2.06 -15.12 -2.16
CA THR A 35 3.34 -14.75 -2.76
C THR A 35 4.40 -15.83 -2.53
N TYR A 36 5.47 -15.83 -3.32
CA TYR A 36 6.57 -16.79 -3.16
C TYR A 36 7.33 -16.60 -1.84
N GLU A 37 7.23 -15.40 -1.27
CA GLU A 37 7.72 -15.03 0.05
C GLU A 37 6.86 -15.63 1.19
N GLN A 38 5.83 -16.42 0.87
CA GLN A 38 4.90 -17.05 1.82
C GLN A 38 4.08 -16.03 2.62
N ILE A 39 3.85 -14.85 2.04
CA ILE A 39 3.05 -13.79 2.63
C ILE A 39 1.70 -13.74 1.91
N PRO A 40 0.57 -13.98 2.61
CA PRO A 40 -0.76 -13.80 2.05
C PRO A 40 -1.05 -12.31 1.84
N VAL A 41 -1.23 -11.91 0.59
CA VAL A 41 -1.63 -10.54 0.24
C VAL A 41 -3.16 -10.48 0.21
N LYS A 42 -3.74 -9.61 1.04
CA LYS A 42 -5.18 -9.37 1.09
C LYS A 42 -5.63 -8.61 -0.17
N PRO A 43 -6.85 -8.85 -0.68
CA PRO A 43 -7.39 -8.08 -1.81
C PRO A 43 -7.75 -6.63 -1.44
N LEU A 44 -7.86 -6.30 -0.14
CA LEU A 44 -8.19 -4.98 0.37
C LEU A 44 -7.37 -4.68 1.65
N TYR A 45 -6.86 -3.46 1.73
CA TYR A 45 -6.19 -2.90 2.91
C TYR A 45 -6.83 -1.56 3.27
N THR A 46 -6.97 -1.29 4.57
CA THR A 46 -7.61 -0.08 5.10
C THR A 46 -6.77 0.61 6.16
N SER A 47 -7.25 1.74 6.68
CA SER A 47 -6.59 2.44 7.78
C SER A 47 -6.49 1.61 9.06
N GLU A 48 -7.37 0.64 9.25
CA GLU A 48 -7.31 -0.28 10.40
C GLU A 48 -6.10 -1.22 10.30
N ASP A 49 -5.69 -1.63 9.09
CA ASP A 49 -4.49 -2.44 8.89
C ASP A 49 -3.19 -1.66 9.19
N LEU A 50 -3.27 -0.32 9.26
CA LEU A 50 -2.15 0.53 9.69
C LEU A 50 -2.10 0.71 11.22
N ALA A 51 -3.13 0.28 11.95
CA ALA A 51 -3.17 0.41 13.40
C ALA A 51 -2.06 -0.43 14.05
N GLY A 52 -1.30 0.18 14.97
CA GLY A 52 -0.19 -0.49 15.66
C GLY A 52 1.17 -0.41 14.96
N LEU A 53 1.26 0.22 13.77
CA LEU A 53 2.53 0.46 13.11
C LEU A 53 3.25 1.68 13.72
N ASN A 54 4.35 1.42 14.43
CA ASN A 54 5.12 2.47 15.10
C ASN A 54 5.84 3.42 14.13
N HIS A 55 6.08 3.00 12.88
CA HIS A 55 6.94 3.71 11.93
C HIS A 55 6.22 4.64 10.94
N LEU A 56 4.92 4.90 11.15
CA LEU A 56 4.13 5.73 10.21
C LEU A 56 4.53 7.21 10.18
N ASN A 57 5.11 7.72 11.26
CA ASN A 57 5.48 9.14 11.40
C ASN A 57 6.99 9.39 11.35
N TYR A 58 7.78 8.41 10.90
CA TYR A 58 9.23 8.57 10.78
C TYR A 58 9.58 9.47 9.59
N THR A 59 10.74 10.12 9.64
CA THR A 59 11.28 10.91 8.52
C THR A 59 12.43 10.17 7.84
N ALA A 60 12.73 10.54 6.59
CA ALA A 60 13.90 10.04 5.87
C ALA A 60 15.19 10.63 6.47
N GLY A 61 16.31 9.91 6.38
CA GLY A 61 17.61 10.39 6.86
C GLY A 61 17.90 10.23 8.35
N ILE A 62 16.99 9.63 9.12
CA ILE A 62 17.19 9.33 10.55
C ILE A 62 17.09 7.81 10.77
N PRO A 63 17.96 7.19 11.60
CA PRO A 63 17.83 5.78 11.95
C PRO A 63 16.42 5.45 12.47
N PRO A 64 15.79 4.34 12.06
CA PRO A 64 16.33 3.18 11.33
C PRO A 64 16.24 3.27 9.79
N PHE A 65 16.13 4.47 9.20
CA PHE A 65 16.16 4.71 7.75
C PHE A 65 15.05 4.03 6.93
N LEU A 66 13.89 3.72 7.53
CA LEU A 66 12.76 3.08 6.86
C LEU A 66 12.21 3.87 5.66
N ARG A 67 12.36 5.21 5.68
CA ARG A 67 11.98 6.11 4.58
C ARG A 67 13.14 6.52 3.68
N GLY A 68 14.28 5.86 3.85
CA GLY A 68 15.50 6.08 3.09
C GLY A 68 16.60 6.78 3.89
N PRO A 69 17.85 6.65 3.41
CA PRO A 69 19.05 7.08 4.14
C PRO A 69 19.32 8.59 4.10
N TYR A 70 18.69 9.34 3.18
CA TYR A 70 18.93 10.77 3.01
C TYR A 70 17.62 11.56 3.21
N ALA A 71 17.68 12.71 3.90
CA ALA A 71 16.51 13.49 4.24
C ALA A 71 15.67 13.95 3.02
N THR A 72 16.33 14.31 1.91
CA THR A 72 15.66 14.78 0.69
C THR A 72 15.41 13.69 -0.34
N MET A 73 15.94 12.47 -0.13
CA MET A 73 15.92 11.37 -1.10
C MET A 73 16.11 11.87 -2.55
N TYR A 74 15.17 11.56 -3.44
CA TYR A 74 15.22 11.88 -4.86
C TYR A 74 14.61 13.24 -5.22
N ALA A 75 14.17 14.05 -4.25
CA ALA A 75 13.59 15.37 -4.52
C ALA A 75 14.61 16.33 -5.17
N MET A 76 15.90 16.19 -4.84
CA MET A 76 16.98 17.04 -5.36
C MET A 76 17.94 16.32 -6.33
N ARG A 77 18.21 15.04 -6.08
CA ARG A 77 19.12 14.23 -6.91
C ARG A 77 18.50 12.85 -7.14
N PRO A 78 18.15 12.48 -8.39
CA PRO A 78 17.58 11.16 -8.68
C PRO A 78 18.61 10.03 -8.45
N TRP A 79 18.14 8.79 -8.47
CA TRP A 79 19.01 7.62 -8.34
C TRP A 79 19.99 7.54 -9.52
N THR A 80 21.22 7.09 -9.24
CA THR A 80 22.23 6.91 -10.28
C THR A 80 21.86 5.75 -11.19
N ILE A 81 21.75 5.98 -12.49
CA ILE A 81 21.58 4.92 -13.48
C ILE A 81 22.92 4.19 -13.62
N ARG A 82 22.94 2.88 -13.41
CA ARG A 82 24.11 2.02 -13.57
C ARG A 82 23.81 0.95 -14.61
N GLN A 83 24.32 1.13 -15.83
CA GLN A 83 24.06 0.22 -16.95
C GLN A 83 24.95 -1.04 -16.94
N TYR A 84 26.10 -0.98 -16.25
CA TYR A 84 27.10 -2.06 -16.25
C TYR A 84 27.40 -2.57 -17.68
N ALA A 85 27.72 -1.64 -18.58
CA ALA A 85 28.10 -1.97 -19.96
C ALA A 85 29.59 -2.34 -20.02
N GLY A 86 29.89 -3.55 -20.50
CA GLY A 86 31.23 -4.11 -20.63
C GLY A 86 31.24 -5.61 -20.36
#